data_AF-A0A7C1FDB6-F1
#
_entry.id   AF-A0A7C1FDB6-F1
#
_cell.length_a   1.000
_cell.length_b   1.000
_cell.length_c   1.000
_cell.angle_alpha   90.00
_cell.angle_beta   90.00
_cell.angle_gamma   90.00
#
_symmetry.space_group_name_H-M   'P 1'
#
loop_
_entity.id
_entity.type
_entity.pdbx_description
1 polymer ?
#
loop_
_entity_poly.entity_id
_entity_poly.type
_entity_poly.pdbx_seq_one_letter_code
_entity_poly.pdbx_strand_id
1 'polypeptide(L)' 'MVQIGISEMEKLNLRHQLSTEQVRAKKLAGYAEEVRDPALKNLLHQMHQMSQQHIGTLKSLLDQAGIPQSPTAHS' A
#
# COMPACT_ATOMS: atom_id res chain seq x y z
N MET A 1 10.29 -14.68 -17.15
CA MET A 1 9.76 -14.02 -15.94
C MET A 1 9.75 -15.05 -14.84
N VAL A 2 10.45 -14.81 -13.73
CA VAL A 2 10.42 -15.70 -12.57
C VAL A 2 9.10 -15.44 -11.85
N GLN A 3 8.14 -16.36 -11.95
CA GLN A 3 6.95 -16.32 -11.10
C GLN A 3 7.41 -16.60 -9.67
N ILE A 4 7.20 -15.64 -8.77
CA ILE A 4 7.38 -15.88 -7.34
C ILE A 4 6.25 -16.84 -6.93
N GLY A 5 6.60 -18.04 -6.47
CA GLY A 5 5.65 -19.00 -5.92
C GLY A 5 5.15 -18.52 -4.56
N ILE A 6 4.19 -17.59 -4.58
CA ILE A 6 3.55 -17.06 -3.37
C ILE A 6 2.36 -17.96 -3.00
N SER A 7 2.32 -18.45 -1.76
CA SER A 7 1.17 -19.21 -1.23
C SER A 7 -0.10 -18.35 -1.16
N GLU A 8 -1.27 -18.97 -1.22
CA GLU A 8 -2.55 -18.26 -1.05
C GLU A 8 -2.61 -17.46 0.26
N MET A 9 -1.99 -17.97 1.33
CA MET A 9 -1.92 -17.27 2.61
C MET A 9 -1.06 -16.01 2.54
N GLU A 10 0.09 -16.10 1.86
CA GLU A 10 0.98 -14.96 1.66
C GLU A 10 0.33 -13.90 0.76
N LYS A 11 -0.43 -14.33 -0.25
CA LYS A 11 -1.25 -13.46 -1.08
C LYS A 11 -2.32 -12.70 -0.27
N LEU A 12 -3.05 -13.39 0.61
CA LEU A 12 -4.03 -12.75 1.49
C LEU A 12 -3.35 -11.75 2.44
N ASN A 13 -2.19 -12.11 2.98
CA ASN A 13 -1.41 -11.23 3.84
C ASN A 13 -0.93 -9.98 3.10
N LEU A 14 -0.40 -10.12 1.87
CA LEU A 14 0.02 -8.99 1.03
C LEU A 14 -1.15 -8.06 0.67
N ARG A 15 -2.34 -8.61 0.37
CA ARG A 15 -3.55 -7.81 0.14
C ARG A 15 -3.99 -7.06 1.40
N HIS A 16 -3.93 -7.72 2.56
CA HIS A 16 -4.25 -7.10 3.84
C HIS A 16 -3.28 -5.97 4.19
N GLN A 17 -1.97 -6.21 4.00
CA GLN A 17 -0.93 -5.19 4.17
C GLN A 17 -1.13 -4.02 3.20
N LEU A 18 -1.47 -4.28 1.94
CA LEU A 18 -1.77 -3.24 0.95
C LEU A 18 -2.95 -2.36 1.40
N SER A 19 -4.04 -2.97 1.86
CA SER A 19 -5.19 -2.23 2.39
C SER A 19 -4.82 -1.40 3.62
N THR A 20 -3.98 -1.95 4.50
CA THR A 20 -3.52 -1.25 5.71
C THR A 20 -2.67 -0.04 5.37
N GLU A 21 -1.74 -0.18 4.42
CA GLU A 21 -0.89 0.94 3.97
C GLU A 21 -1.70 2.03 3.26
N GLN A 22 -2.74 1.67 2.48
CA GLN A 22 -3.66 2.64 1.87
C GLN A 22 -4.42 3.46 2.94
N VAL A 23 -4.95 2.80 3.97
CA VAL A 23 -5.63 3.48 5.08
C VAL A 23 -4.64 4.35 5.86
N ARG A 24 -3.42 3.85 6.11
CA ARG A 24 -2.36 4.61 6.78
C ARG A 24 -2.01 5.87 5.99
N ALA A 25 -1.76 5.76 4.69
CA ALA A 25 -1.45 6.89 3.83
C ALA A 25 -2.57 7.95 3.86
N LYS A 26 -3.84 7.52 3.80
CA LYS A 26 -5.00 8.43 3.89
C LYS A 26 -5.06 9.16 5.24
N LYS A 27 -4.85 8.45 6.34
CA LYS A 27 -4.83 9.06 7.69
C LYS A 27 -3.67 10.03 7.86
N LEU A 28 -2.48 9.67 7.40
CA LEU A 28 -1.29 10.54 7.46
C LEU A 28 -1.49 11.84 6.66
N ALA A 29 -2.14 11.76 5.50
CA ALA A 29 -2.50 12.94 4.72
C ALA A 29 -3.48 13.84 5.50
N GLY A 30 -4.55 13.28 6.06
CA GLY A 30 -5.50 14.05 6.87
C GLY A 30 -4.85 14.69 8.10
N TYR A 31 -4.04 13.93 8.85
CA TYR A 31 -3.31 14.48 10.00
C TYR A 31 -2.33 15.58 9.59
N ALA A 32 -1.69 15.49 8.43
CA ALA A 32 -0.78 16.53 7.94
C ALA A 32 -1.51 17.84 7.58
N GLU A 33 -2.80 17.77 7.24
CA GLU A 33 -3.66 18.93 7.01
C GLU A 33 -4.12 19.57 8.32
N GLU A 34 -4.42 18.76 9.35
CA GLU A 34 -4.90 19.22 10.65
C GLU A 34 -3.79 19.75 11.57
N VAL A 35 -2.56 19.26 11.40
CA VAL A 35 -1.41 19.63 12.23
C VAL A 35 -0.87 21.02 11.86
N ARG A 36 -0.79 21.88 12.88
CA ARG A 36 -0.20 23.24 12.78
C ARG A 36 1.30 23.26 12.97
N ASP A 37 1.86 22.26 13.67
CA ASP A 37 3.28 22.18 13.93
C ASP A 37 4.06 21.77 12.66
N PRO A 38 5.01 22.59 12.19
CA PRO A 38 5.71 22.34 10.93
C PRO A 38 6.63 21.11 10.98
N ALA A 39 7.19 20.78 12.15
CA ALA A 39 8.06 19.61 12.29
C ALA A 39 7.24 18.31 12.21
N LEU A 40 6.10 18.28 12.90
CA LEU A 40 5.17 17.16 12.88
C LEU A 40 4.51 17.01 11.49
N LYS A 41 4.18 18.10 10.81
CA LYS A 41 3.70 18.06 9.41
C LYS A 41 4.74 17.46 8.47
N ASN A 42 6.02 17.84 8.61
CA ASN A 42 7.11 17.26 7.83
C ASN A 42 7.30 15.76 8.12
N LEU A 43 7.17 15.34 9.38
CA LEU A 43 7.22 13.92 9.75
C LEU A 43 6.06 13.15 9.11
N LEU A 44 4.83 13.67 9.19
CA LEU A 44 3.65 13.04 8.60
C LEU A 44 3.76 12.94 7.08
N HIS A 45 4.31 13.96 6.40
CA HIS A 45 4.61 13.88 4.98
C HIS A 45 5.66 12.80 4.66
N GLN A 46 6.76 12.71 5.44
CA GLN A 46 7.76 11.66 5.25
C GLN A 46 7.15 10.26 5.41
N MET A 47 6.33 10.06 6.45
CA MET A 47 5.62 8.79 6.65
C MET A 47 4.63 8.50 5.53
N HIS A 48 3.94 9.53 5.01
CA HIS A 48 3.02 9.37 3.88
C HIS A 48 3.78 8.90 2.62
N GLN A 49 4.91 9.53 2.30
CA GLN A 49 5.76 9.13 1.17
C GLN A 49 6.25 7.68 1.32
N MET A 50 6.66 7.28 2.53
CA MET A 50 7.05 5.90 2.81
C MET A 50 5.91 4.91 2.59
N SER A 51 4.69 5.22 3.06
CA SER A 51 3.51 4.39 2.79
C SER A 51 3.15 4.31 1.31
N GLN A 52 3.30 5.40 0.54
CA GLN A 52 3.11 5.36 -0.92
C GLN A 52 4.12 4.43 -1.61
N GLN A 53 5.38 4.46 -1.17
CA GLN A 53 6.41 3.53 -1.66
C GLN A 53 6.05 2.08 -1.31
N HIS A 54 5.61 1.79 -0.08
CA HIS A 54 5.17 0.46 0.33
C HIS A 54 3.99 -0.04 -0.52
N ILE A 55 3.01 0.81 -0.79
CA ILE A 55 1.87 0.50 -1.68
C ILE A 55 2.36 0.12 -3.08
N GLY A 56 3.31 0.87 -3.63
CA GLY A 56 3.91 0.59 -4.94
C GLY A 56 4.59 -0.78 -4.96
N THR A 57 5.45 -1.06 -3.97
CA THR A 57 6.15 -2.35 -3.84
C THR A 57 5.18 -3.51 -3.67
N LEU A 58 4.17 -3.38 -2.80
CA LEU A 58 3.16 -4.42 -2.57
C LEU A 58 2.33 -4.69 -3.82
N LYS A 59 1.96 -3.66 -4.58
CA LYS A 59 1.27 -3.82 -5.87
C LYS A 59 2.15 -4.55 -6.88
N SER A 60 3.41 -4.15 -7.01
CA SER A 60 4.37 -4.81 -7.91
C SER A 60 4.61 -6.27 -7.53
N LEU A 61 4.65 -6.60 -6.24
CA LEU A 61 4.78 -7.99 -5.77
C LEU A 61 3.53 -8.81 -6.09
N LEU A 62 2.34 -8.25 -5.91
CA LEU A 62 1.08 -8.91 -6.27
C LEU A 62 0.95 -9.13 -7.79
N ASP A 63 1.40 -8.17 -8.59
CA ASP A 63 1.41 -8.25 -10.06
C ASP A 63 2.41 -9.32 -10.56
N GLN A 64 3.63 -9.33 -10.01
CA GLN A 64 4.66 -10.35 -10.32
C GLN A 64 4.26 -11.77 -9.89
N ALA A 65 3.39 -11.89 -8.88
CA ALA A 65 2.79 -13.15 -8.46
C ALA A 65 1.66 -13.64 -9.40
N GLY A 66 1.40 -12.95 -10.52
CA GLY A 66 0.42 -13.36 -11.52
C GLY A 66 -1.03 -13.16 -11.08
N ILE A 67 -1.28 -12.24 -10.15
CA ILE A 67 -2.62 -12.00 -9.61
C ILE A 67 -3.23 -10.79 -10.32
N PRO A 68 -4.33 -10.96 -11.09
CA PRO A 68 -5.02 -9.83 -11.67
C PRO A 68 -5.52 -8.89 -10.56
N GLN A 69 -5.14 -7.62 -10.67
CA GLN A 69 -5.59 -6.54 -9.79
C GLN A 69 -7.04 -6.15 -10.11
N SER A 70 -7.99 -7.09 -10.04
CA SER A 70 -9.42 -6.80 -10.22
C SER A 70 -10.28 -7.92 -9.61
N PRO A 71 -11.34 -7.59 -8.86
CA PRO A 71 -12.45 -8.53 -8.70
C PRO A 71 -13.17 -8.60 -10.04
N THR A 72 -13.10 -9.77 -10.70
CA THR A 72 -14.07 -10.28 -11.69
C THR A 72 -14.78 -9.22 -12.56
N ALA A 73 -14.24 -8.94 -13.75
CA ALA A 73 -15.08 -8.59 -14.89
C ALA A 73 -15.29 -9.87 -15.71
N HIS A 74 -16.36 -10.59 -15.42
CA HIS A 74 -17.03 -11.41 -16.41
C HIS A 74 -17.89 -10.48 -17.27
N SER A 75 -17.66 -10.53 -18.58
CA SER A 75 -18.63 -10.44 -19.69
C SER A 75 -17.94 -9.91 -20.94
#